data_AF-A0A7S1VD12-F1
#
_entry.id   AF-A0A7S1VD12-F1
#
_cell.length_a   1.000
_cell.length_b   1.000
_cell.length_c   1.000
_cell.angle_alpha   90.00
_cell.angle_beta   90.00
_cell.angle_gamma   90.00
#
_symmetry.space_group_name_H-M   'P 1'
#
loop_
_entity.id
_entity.type
_entity.pdbx_description
1 polymer ?
#
loop_
_entity_poly.entity_id
_entity_poly.type
_entity_poly.pdbx_seq_one_letter_code
_entity_poly.pdbx_strand_id
1 'polypeptide(L)'
;MNFVRDLPCFPFSSSIADLLSNPHAISPDWSSFVNEVVEEWSDNVPDNPALTRILTKQLTSLFATAQTITADTVYTFISRELQREFETRVGSSVVHIDESWQGGVSYKVGAFTTKGKLRYGPDDGVYTNHPFLLEHLPRGCVFVDDQLALFGNRKFFGRQVGDDDDSVQVQAVPAAATHFVCTRKANGELAQVALHPTRPDTWIVGSKNRKVAVASIDEVDAFTGTQAYSFASEMARAWFHTLEEMGAGRVRTLQRFLRATRLTLNFEFECPSHQHIVPLHEERLVLIGLSSVYTTVQPLVVAALAVYFSLDCVVPQQYQKKPLTSLDETAAAVGAEWATEGAVLVLLDDEERVVSLMKVKAQYYICLRAIREKLTRLGADAGPSIRARLGTLRRDGIVQPRYARVFAALGTKFAEQGDLSPGLRDKFPQRYEQFLAKAALPE
;
A
#
# COMPACT_ATOMS: atom_id res chain seq x y z
N MET A 1 -35.58 3.74 0.01
CA MET A 1 -35.02 4.47 -1.14
C MET A 1 -33.96 3.59 -1.77
N ASN A 2 -34.35 2.82 -2.79
CA ASN A 2 -33.45 1.94 -3.56
C ASN A 2 -33.21 2.63 -4.90
N PHE A 3 -32.01 3.19 -5.10
CA PHE A 3 -31.62 3.88 -6.33
C PHE A 3 -30.12 3.69 -6.62
N VAL A 4 -29.60 2.45 -6.55
CA VAL A 4 -28.19 2.15 -6.92
C VAL A 4 -28.04 0.72 -7.47
N ARG A 5 -28.91 0.25 -8.37
CA ARG A 5 -28.73 -1.09 -8.97
C ARG A 5 -28.63 -1.17 -10.50
N ASP A 6 -28.89 -0.10 -11.23
CA ASP A 6 -28.82 -0.13 -12.70
C ASP A 6 -28.09 1.10 -13.26
N LEU A 7 -26.77 1.20 -13.00
CA LEU A 7 -25.91 2.04 -13.84
C LEU A 7 -25.29 1.13 -14.92
N PRO A 8 -25.44 1.46 -16.22
CA PRO A 8 -24.80 0.70 -17.27
C PRO A 8 -23.29 0.77 -17.09
N CYS A 9 -22.61 -0.37 -17.24
CA CYS A 9 -21.20 -0.37 -17.56
C CYS A 9 -21.01 0.61 -18.73
N PHE A 10 -20.23 1.67 -18.51
CA PHE A 10 -20.10 2.78 -19.47
C PHE A 10 -19.84 2.21 -20.88
N PRO A 11 -20.65 2.57 -21.89
CA PRO A 11 -20.30 2.24 -23.27
C PRO A 11 -19.15 3.17 -23.63
N PHE A 12 -17.94 2.63 -23.62
CA PHE A 12 -16.80 3.26 -24.27
C PHE A 12 -17.23 3.63 -25.70
N SER A 13 -17.28 4.92 -26.00
CA SER A 13 -17.77 5.41 -27.28
C SER A 13 -16.86 4.96 -28.43
N SER A 14 -17.42 4.96 -29.64
CA SER A 14 -16.77 4.59 -30.90
C SER A 14 -15.45 5.32 -31.21
N SER A 15 -15.07 6.36 -30.46
CA SER A 15 -13.82 7.10 -30.69
C SER A 15 -12.56 6.38 -30.18
N ILE A 16 -12.68 5.39 -29.28
CA ILE A 16 -11.52 4.61 -28.81
C ILE A 16 -11.05 3.62 -29.89
N ALA A 17 -11.97 3.06 -30.68
CA ALA A 17 -11.65 2.10 -31.73
C ALA A 17 -10.80 2.71 -32.87
N ASP A 18 -11.09 3.95 -33.24
CA ASP A 18 -10.35 4.67 -34.29
C ASP A 18 -8.94 5.09 -33.83
N LEU A 19 -8.74 5.32 -32.53
CA LEU A 19 -7.45 5.74 -31.94
C LEU A 19 -6.47 4.58 -31.69
N LEU A 20 -6.97 3.34 -31.56
CA LEU A 20 -6.14 2.13 -31.43
C LEU A 20 -5.49 1.69 -32.76
N SER A 21 -5.77 2.38 -33.87
CA SER A 21 -5.39 1.97 -35.23
C SER A 21 -4.00 2.43 -35.72
N ASN A 22 -3.22 3.15 -34.90
CA ASN A 22 -1.92 3.70 -35.32
C ASN A 22 -0.73 3.18 -34.46
N PRO A 23 -0.15 2.01 -34.78
CA PRO A 23 0.91 1.39 -34.00
C PRO A 23 2.29 1.75 -34.58
N HIS A 24 2.84 2.90 -34.21
CA HIS A 24 4.26 3.20 -34.42
C HIS A 24 5.02 3.16 -33.09
N ALA A 25 5.08 1.98 -32.48
CA ALA A 25 6.09 1.66 -31.48
C ALA A 25 6.53 0.21 -31.72
N ILE A 26 7.80 0.03 -32.09
CA ILE A 26 8.45 -1.28 -32.16
C ILE A 26 8.36 -1.87 -30.74
N SER A 27 7.41 -2.78 -30.52
CA SER A 27 7.35 -3.48 -29.24
C SER A 27 8.60 -4.36 -29.16
N PRO A 28 9.39 -4.26 -28.08
CA PRO A 28 10.32 -5.33 -27.75
C PRO A 28 9.53 -6.64 -27.71
N ASP A 29 10.13 -7.71 -28.20
CA ASP A 29 9.65 -9.05 -27.89
C ASP A 29 9.88 -9.29 -26.39
N TRP A 30 8.82 -9.14 -25.59
CA TRP A 30 8.86 -9.38 -24.15
C TRP A 30 8.96 -10.86 -23.80
N SER A 31 8.87 -11.76 -24.78
CA SER A 31 8.94 -13.20 -24.54
C SER A 31 10.26 -13.62 -23.89
N SER A 32 11.40 -12.99 -24.26
CA SER A 32 12.68 -13.28 -23.59
C SER A 32 12.62 -12.89 -22.12
N PHE A 33 12.13 -11.69 -21.81
CA PHE A 33 12.00 -11.22 -20.43
C PHE A 33 11.06 -12.11 -19.61
N VAL A 34 9.92 -12.52 -20.16
CA VAL A 34 8.99 -13.43 -19.47
C VAL A 34 9.67 -14.77 -19.19
N ASN A 35 10.42 -15.31 -20.14
CA ASN A 35 11.16 -16.56 -19.96
C ASN A 35 12.24 -16.42 -18.88
N GLU A 36 13.02 -15.34 -18.90
CA GLU A 36 14.06 -15.05 -17.91
C GLU A 36 13.46 -14.96 -16.48
N VAL A 37 12.35 -14.23 -16.31
CA VAL A 37 11.67 -14.13 -15.00
C VAL A 37 11.15 -15.49 -14.53
N VAL A 38 10.60 -16.29 -15.43
CA VAL A 38 10.07 -17.62 -15.12
C VAL A 38 11.18 -18.61 -14.78
N GLU A 39 12.30 -18.56 -15.51
CA GLU A 39 13.49 -19.37 -15.25
C GLU A 39 14.06 -19.04 -13.87
N GLU A 40 14.31 -17.77 -13.57
CA GLU A 40 14.83 -17.34 -12.28
C GLU A 40 13.86 -17.66 -11.12
N TRP A 41 12.55 -17.55 -11.35
CA TRP A 41 11.56 -18.01 -10.37
C TRP A 41 11.66 -19.52 -10.11
N SER A 42 11.77 -20.32 -11.17
CA SER A 42 11.80 -21.79 -11.06
C SER A 42 13.08 -22.29 -10.36
N ASP A 43 14.19 -21.56 -10.50
CA ASP A 43 15.44 -21.87 -9.80
C ASP A 43 15.38 -21.57 -8.30
N ASN A 44 14.54 -20.60 -7.89
CA ASN A 44 14.46 -20.12 -6.51
C ASN A 44 13.26 -20.66 -5.73
N VAL A 45 12.29 -21.28 -6.41
CA VAL A 45 11.04 -21.78 -5.80
C VAL A 45 10.86 -23.26 -6.11
N PRO A 46 10.48 -24.11 -5.13
CA PRO A 46 10.29 -25.54 -5.38
C PRO A 46 9.36 -25.81 -6.56
N ASP A 47 9.74 -26.79 -7.40
CA ASP A 47 9.09 -27.09 -8.67
C ASP A 47 7.56 -27.22 -8.51
N ASN A 48 6.85 -26.26 -9.10
CA ASN A 48 5.39 -26.20 -9.12
C ASN A 48 4.91 -25.75 -10.51
N PRO A 49 4.70 -26.69 -11.44
CA PRO A 49 4.31 -26.39 -12.81
C PRO A 49 3.00 -25.60 -12.93
N ALA A 50 2.11 -25.69 -11.93
CA ALA A 50 0.88 -24.91 -11.91
C ALA A 50 1.15 -23.42 -11.65
N LEU A 51 2.05 -23.10 -10.71
CA LEU A 51 2.45 -21.72 -10.43
C LEU A 51 3.19 -21.12 -11.63
N THR A 52 4.09 -21.88 -12.26
CA THR A 52 4.79 -21.44 -13.48
C THR A 52 3.81 -21.08 -14.59
N ARG A 53 2.77 -21.89 -14.82
CA ARG A 53 1.75 -21.61 -15.84
C ARG A 53 0.94 -20.35 -15.52
N ILE A 54 0.56 -20.16 -14.26
CA ILE A 54 -0.14 -18.94 -13.82
C ILE A 54 0.77 -17.73 -14.05
N LEU A 55 2.03 -17.81 -13.64
CA LEU A 55 3.01 -16.76 -13.79
C LEU A 55 3.20 -16.34 -15.25
N THR A 56 3.47 -17.31 -16.15
CA THR A 56 3.61 -17.04 -17.58
C THR A 56 2.36 -16.38 -18.15
N LYS A 57 1.17 -16.92 -17.84
CA LYS A 57 -0.11 -16.36 -18.34
C LYS A 57 -0.29 -14.90 -17.88
N GLN A 58 -0.04 -14.61 -16.61
CA GLN A 58 -0.25 -13.29 -16.03
C GLN A 58 0.79 -12.27 -16.52
N LEU A 59 2.07 -12.66 -16.65
CA LEU A 59 3.10 -11.80 -17.23
C LEU A 59 2.80 -11.46 -18.70
N THR A 60 2.43 -12.45 -19.51
CA THR A 60 2.05 -12.22 -20.91
C THR A 60 0.83 -11.31 -21.01
N SER A 61 -0.19 -11.52 -20.16
CA SER A 61 -1.36 -10.65 -20.11
C SER A 61 -0.99 -9.21 -19.74
N LEU A 62 -0.08 -9.02 -18.78
CA LEU A 62 0.38 -7.71 -18.33
C LEU A 62 1.01 -6.92 -19.50
N PHE A 63 1.85 -7.57 -20.30
CA PHE A 63 2.47 -6.93 -21.47
C PHE A 63 1.48 -6.69 -22.62
N ALA A 64 0.53 -7.59 -22.85
CA ALA A 64 -0.52 -7.38 -23.84
C ALA A 64 -1.40 -6.17 -23.50
N THR A 65 -1.74 -6.01 -22.21
CA THR A 65 -2.45 -4.81 -21.71
C THR A 65 -1.58 -3.56 -21.88
N ALA A 66 -0.29 -3.62 -21.53
CA ALA A 66 0.62 -2.50 -21.68
C ALA A 66 0.76 -2.03 -23.15
N GLN A 67 0.77 -2.96 -24.10
CA GLN A 67 0.84 -2.64 -25.54
C GLN A 67 -0.45 -2.03 -26.10
N THR A 68 -1.61 -2.42 -25.59
CA THR A 68 -2.91 -1.89 -26.07
C THR A 68 -3.19 -0.49 -25.56
N ILE A 69 -2.55 -0.09 -24.46
CA ILE A 69 -2.66 1.26 -23.92
C ILE A 69 -1.62 2.14 -24.62
N THR A 70 -2.01 2.80 -25.70
CA THR A 70 -1.26 3.97 -26.17
C THR A 70 -1.36 5.03 -25.08
N ALA A 71 -0.23 5.22 -24.39
CA ALA A 71 -0.13 5.85 -23.07
C ALA A 71 -0.64 7.31 -22.97
N ASP A 72 -0.93 7.98 -24.08
CA ASP A 72 -1.29 9.40 -24.03
C ASP A 72 -2.80 9.64 -23.96
N THR A 73 -3.63 8.81 -24.61
CA THR A 73 -5.06 9.15 -24.77
C THR A 73 -5.91 8.75 -23.59
N VAL A 74 -5.78 7.51 -23.10
CA VAL A 74 -6.58 7.03 -21.97
C VAL A 74 -6.14 7.72 -20.68
N TYR A 75 -4.84 7.98 -20.53
CA TYR A 75 -4.34 8.73 -19.39
C TYR A 75 -4.78 10.19 -19.42
N THR A 76 -4.65 10.91 -20.55
CA THR A 76 -5.17 12.29 -20.65
C THR A 76 -6.69 12.34 -20.43
N PHE A 77 -7.44 11.36 -20.93
CA PHE A 77 -8.88 11.28 -20.70
C PHE A 77 -9.21 11.02 -19.24
N ILE A 78 -8.54 10.05 -18.60
CA ILE A 78 -8.74 9.76 -17.18
C ILE A 78 -8.29 10.96 -16.34
N SER A 79 -7.20 11.65 -16.66
CA SER A 79 -6.79 12.91 -16.01
C SER A 79 -7.88 13.95 -16.10
N ARG A 80 -8.41 14.21 -17.30
CA ARG A 80 -9.42 15.25 -17.55
C ARG A 80 -10.76 14.89 -16.93
N GLU A 81 -11.22 13.65 -17.06
CA GLU A 81 -12.50 13.24 -16.48
C GLU A 81 -12.40 13.06 -14.97
N LEU A 82 -11.28 12.56 -14.43
CA LEU A 82 -11.05 12.60 -12.99
C LEU A 82 -11.04 14.04 -12.50
N GLN A 83 -10.24 14.93 -13.10
CA GLN A 83 -10.18 16.34 -12.73
C GLN A 83 -11.55 17.02 -12.83
N ARG A 84 -12.28 16.81 -13.92
CA ARG A 84 -13.62 17.34 -14.12
C ARG A 84 -14.58 16.79 -13.08
N GLU A 85 -14.60 15.49 -12.84
CA GLU A 85 -15.47 14.88 -11.83
C GLU A 85 -15.08 15.33 -10.41
N PHE A 86 -13.79 15.56 -10.14
CA PHE A 86 -13.31 16.16 -8.89
C PHE A 86 -13.86 17.56 -8.70
N GLU A 87 -13.70 18.43 -9.70
CA GLU A 87 -14.18 19.80 -9.67
C GLU A 87 -15.71 19.86 -9.58
N THR A 88 -16.42 18.97 -10.28
CA THR A 88 -17.88 18.99 -10.40
C THR A 88 -18.60 18.33 -9.22
N ARG A 89 -18.15 17.15 -8.75
CA ARG A 89 -18.86 16.36 -7.71
C ARG A 89 -18.31 16.54 -6.31
N VAL A 90 -17.02 16.78 -6.18
CA VAL A 90 -16.34 16.81 -4.87
C VAL A 90 -16.05 18.26 -4.45
N GLY A 91 -15.90 19.15 -5.43
CA GLY A 91 -15.54 20.55 -5.25
C GLY A 91 -14.04 20.71 -5.02
N SER A 92 -13.47 21.83 -5.50
CA SER A 92 -12.03 22.16 -5.42
C SER A 92 -11.43 22.16 -4.01
N SER A 93 -12.26 22.06 -2.97
CA SER A 93 -11.86 22.07 -1.57
C SER A 93 -11.40 20.71 -1.01
N VAL A 94 -11.56 19.60 -1.74
CA VAL A 94 -11.32 18.23 -1.21
C VAL A 94 -10.08 17.53 -1.77
N VAL A 95 -9.51 18.08 -2.84
CA VAL A 95 -8.29 17.57 -3.46
C VAL A 95 -7.31 18.73 -3.54
N HIS A 96 -6.15 18.56 -2.91
CA HIS A 96 -5.07 19.52 -2.96
C HIS A 96 -4.08 19.13 -4.03
N ILE A 97 -3.90 20.04 -4.97
CA ILE A 97 -2.87 20.00 -5.99
C ILE A 97 -1.62 20.61 -5.35
N ASP A 98 -0.62 19.78 -5.09
CA ASP A 98 0.68 20.26 -4.62
C ASP A 98 1.56 20.60 -5.82
N GLU A 99 1.53 21.87 -6.22
CA GLU A 99 2.35 22.43 -7.29
C GLU A 99 3.76 22.83 -6.82
N SER A 100 4.05 22.75 -5.51
CA SER A 100 5.38 23.10 -4.96
C SER A 100 6.46 22.07 -5.30
N TRP A 101 6.07 20.97 -5.95
CA TRP A 101 6.96 19.91 -6.39
C TRP A 101 7.66 20.28 -7.71
N GLN A 102 9.00 20.33 -7.70
CA GLN A 102 9.84 20.65 -8.88
C GLN A 102 9.82 19.60 -10.01
N GLY A 103 8.86 18.67 -10.01
CA GLY A 103 8.76 17.60 -11.00
C GLY A 103 7.39 17.45 -11.65
N GLY A 104 6.39 18.29 -11.33
CA GLY A 104 5.02 18.19 -11.84
C GLY A 104 3.95 18.48 -10.78
N VAL A 105 2.80 17.79 -10.86
CA VAL A 105 1.65 17.94 -9.96
C VAL A 105 1.40 16.66 -9.14
N SER A 106 1.49 16.75 -7.82
CA SER A 106 1.07 15.66 -6.92
C SER A 106 -0.34 15.90 -6.40
N TYR A 107 -1.22 14.91 -6.53
CA TYR A 107 -2.58 14.99 -5.99
C TYR A 107 -2.60 14.40 -4.59
N LYS A 108 -2.96 15.24 -3.63
CA LYS A 108 -3.22 14.83 -2.26
C LYS A 108 -4.72 14.93 -1.99
N VAL A 109 -5.30 13.81 -1.59
CA VAL A 109 -6.67 13.83 -1.07
C VAL A 109 -6.65 14.42 0.33
N GLY A 110 -7.35 15.54 0.52
CA GLY A 110 -7.40 16.24 1.79
C GLY A 110 -8.56 17.22 1.80
N ALA A 111 -9.40 17.14 2.83
CA ALA A 111 -10.57 18.00 2.93
C ALA A 111 -10.26 19.37 3.53
N PHE A 112 -10.11 20.42 2.73
CA PHE A 112 -9.90 21.78 3.20
C PHE A 112 -11.24 22.51 3.37
N THR A 113 -11.38 23.29 4.44
CA THR A 113 -12.40 24.34 4.51
C THR A 113 -11.88 25.60 3.83
N THR A 114 -12.79 26.51 3.44
CA THR A 114 -12.48 27.88 3.01
C THR A 114 -11.70 28.71 4.03
N LYS A 115 -11.46 28.19 5.24
CA LYS A 115 -10.65 28.79 6.31
C LYS A 115 -9.36 27.99 6.62
N GLY A 116 -8.94 27.08 5.75
CA GLY A 116 -7.69 26.31 5.90
C GLY A 116 -7.71 25.21 6.99
N LYS A 117 -8.82 25.02 7.71
CA LYS A 117 -8.97 23.87 8.64
C LYS A 117 -9.47 22.64 7.90
N LEU A 118 -8.97 21.46 8.24
CA LEU A 118 -9.42 20.20 7.63
C LEU A 118 -10.89 19.92 8.03
N ARG A 119 -11.82 19.84 7.06
CA ARG A 119 -13.27 19.65 7.33
C ARG A 119 -13.63 18.19 7.64
N TYR A 120 -13.00 17.26 6.93
CA TYR A 120 -13.33 15.83 7.00
C TYR A 120 -12.24 14.98 7.69
N GLY A 121 -11.26 15.61 8.35
CA GLY A 121 -10.18 14.91 9.02
C GLY A 121 -9.15 14.31 8.04
N PRO A 122 -8.42 13.23 8.43
CA PRO A 122 -7.47 12.54 7.55
C PRO A 122 -8.13 12.03 6.26
N ASP A 123 -7.30 11.68 5.26
CA ASP A 123 -7.70 11.20 3.93
C ASP A 123 -8.79 10.11 3.94
N ASP A 124 -8.78 9.25 4.95
CA ASP A 124 -9.78 8.20 5.17
C ASP A 124 -11.23 8.71 5.20
N GLY A 125 -11.48 9.88 5.80
CA GLY A 125 -12.81 10.49 5.84
C GLY A 125 -13.30 10.93 4.47
N VAL A 126 -12.39 11.30 3.56
CA VAL A 126 -12.74 11.67 2.19
C VAL A 126 -13.16 10.43 1.40
N TYR A 127 -12.35 9.38 1.38
CA TYR A 127 -12.71 8.13 0.69
C TYR A 127 -14.02 7.54 1.22
N THR A 128 -14.23 7.61 2.54
CA THR A 128 -15.45 7.15 3.20
C THR A 128 -16.71 7.81 2.64
N ASN A 129 -16.66 9.12 2.42
CA ASN A 129 -17.83 9.92 2.03
C ASN A 129 -18.01 10.02 0.50
N HIS A 130 -17.06 9.51 -0.28
CA HIS A 130 -17.08 9.63 -1.74
C HIS A 130 -16.76 8.27 -2.40
N PRO A 131 -17.75 7.39 -2.59
CA PRO A 131 -17.55 6.06 -3.19
C PRO A 131 -16.86 6.08 -4.55
N PHE A 132 -17.14 7.10 -5.37
CA PHE A 132 -16.44 7.31 -6.65
C PHE A 132 -14.93 7.45 -6.47
N LEU A 133 -14.47 8.16 -5.43
CA LEU A 133 -13.04 8.31 -5.15
C LEU A 133 -12.42 7.03 -4.64
N LEU A 134 -13.16 6.29 -3.81
CA LEU A 134 -12.73 4.97 -3.36
C LEU A 134 -12.52 4.00 -4.52
N GLU A 135 -13.40 4.06 -5.52
CA GLU A 135 -13.35 3.18 -6.69
C GLU A 135 -12.25 3.57 -7.69
N HIS A 136 -12.03 4.86 -7.93
CA HIS A 136 -11.19 5.31 -9.06
C HIS A 136 -9.89 6.00 -8.67
N LEU A 137 -9.79 6.60 -7.48
CA LEU A 137 -8.62 7.39 -7.11
C LEU A 137 -7.68 6.59 -6.19
N PRO A 138 -6.40 6.44 -6.57
CA PRO A 138 -5.43 5.75 -5.75
C PRO A 138 -5.01 6.61 -4.56
N ARG A 139 -4.49 5.98 -3.52
CA ARG A 139 -3.83 6.67 -2.42
C ARG A 139 -2.36 6.92 -2.79
N GLY A 140 -2.12 8.09 -3.37
CA GLY A 140 -0.84 8.46 -3.98
C GLY A 140 -0.97 8.47 -5.50
N CYS A 141 -1.08 9.67 -6.08
CA CYS A 141 -1.27 9.89 -7.50
C CYS A 141 -0.43 11.09 -7.95
N VAL A 142 0.37 10.95 -9.00
CA VAL A 142 1.27 12.01 -9.48
C VAL A 142 1.12 12.15 -10.99
N PHE A 143 0.93 13.38 -11.45
CA PHE A 143 0.97 13.74 -12.86
C PHE A 143 2.18 14.62 -13.14
N VAL A 144 2.78 14.45 -14.30
CA VAL A 144 3.88 15.26 -14.80
C VAL A 144 3.55 15.67 -16.22
N ASP A 145 3.46 16.97 -16.47
CA ASP A 145 3.10 17.50 -17.79
C ASP A 145 1.82 16.84 -18.34
N ASP A 146 0.76 16.78 -17.50
CA ASP A 146 -0.53 16.11 -17.74
C ASP A 146 -0.49 14.57 -17.92
N GLN A 147 0.68 13.95 -17.83
CA GLN A 147 0.85 12.50 -17.91
C GLN A 147 0.84 11.87 -16.53
N LEU A 148 0.06 10.81 -16.34
CA LEU A 148 0.10 10.05 -15.08
C LEU A 148 1.44 9.35 -14.94
N ALA A 149 2.18 9.75 -13.91
CA ALA A 149 3.52 9.28 -13.64
C ALA A 149 3.54 8.23 -12.52
N LEU A 150 2.62 8.31 -11.55
CA LEU A 150 2.53 7.39 -10.43
C LEU A 150 1.08 7.15 -10.04
N PHE A 151 0.69 5.89 -9.93
CA PHE A 151 -0.65 5.45 -9.52
C PHE A 151 -0.51 4.39 -8.43
N GLY A 152 -0.67 4.80 -7.17
CA GLY A 152 -0.58 3.91 -6.02
C GLY A 152 -1.70 2.90 -5.91
N ASN A 153 -1.68 2.10 -4.83
CA ASN A 153 -2.82 1.26 -4.48
C ASN A 153 -4.05 2.11 -4.14
N ARG A 154 -5.23 1.63 -4.57
CA ARG A 154 -6.51 2.21 -4.14
C ARG A 154 -6.70 2.05 -2.64
N LYS A 155 -7.52 2.92 -2.04
CA LYS A 155 -7.87 2.78 -0.63
C LYS A 155 -8.67 1.49 -0.44
N PHE A 156 -8.35 0.73 0.59
CA PHE A 156 -9.10 -0.46 1.00
C PHE A 156 -9.28 -0.49 2.52
N PHE A 157 -10.28 -1.24 2.96
CA PHE A 157 -10.74 -1.31 4.35
C PHE A 157 -10.78 -2.75 4.86
N GLY A 158 -11.14 -2.90 6.13
CA GLY A 158 -11.40 -4.19 6.73
C GLY A 158 -12.75 -4.78 6.32
N ARG A 159 -12.95 -6.06 6.61
CA ARG A 159 -14.19 -6.79 6.28
C ARG A 159 -15.24 -6.63 7.38
N GLN A 160 -14.83 -6.40 8.62
CA GLN A 160 -15.72 -6.24 9.76
C GLN A 160 -15.29 -5.05 10.60
N VAL A 161 -16.21 -4.54 11.41
CA VAL A 161 -15.89 -3.51 12.40
C VAL A 161 -14.89 -4.10 13.39
N GLY A 162 -13.74 -3.43 13.54
CA GLY A 162 -12.64 -3.91 14.39
C GLY A 162 -11.50 -4.60 13.63
N ASP A 163 -11.62 -4.83 12.32
CA ASP A 163 -10.48 -5.27 11.49
C ASP A 163 -9.47 -4.13 11.24
N ASP A 164 -9.87 -2.89 11.47
CA ASP A 164 -9.07 -1.67 11.35
C ASP A 164 -9.31 -0.77 12.56
N ASP A 165 -8.26 -0.13 13.06
CA ASP A 165 -8.30 0.75 14.22
C ASP A 165 -9.02 2.08 13.95
N ASP A 166 -9.01 2.53 12.69
CA ASP A 166 -9.44 3.87 12.29
C ASP A 166 -10.71 3.90 11.42
N SER A 167 -11.29 2.75 11.05
CA SER A 167 -12.44 2.71 10.13
C SER A 167 -13.64 1.96 10.69
N VAL A 168 -14.80 2.62 10.71
CA VAL A 168 -16.11 1.97 10.86
C VAL A 168 -16.62 1.37 9.55
N GLN A 169 -15.92 1.62 8.44
CA GLN A 169 -16.30 1.09 7.15
C GLN A 169 -15.92 -0.37 7.01
N VAL A 170 -16.83 -1.10 6.39
CA VAL A 170 -16.68 -2.49 6.04
C VAL A 170 -16.68 -2.59 4.52
N GLN A 171 -15.66 -3.25 3.99
CA GLN A 171 -15.58 -3.55 2.57
C GLN A 171 -16.34 -4.84 2.28
N ALA A 172 -17.33 -4.75 1.39
CA ALA A 172 -18.03 -5.93 0.89
C ALA A 172 -17.10 -6.74 -0.03
N VAL A 173 -17.25 -8.07 0.01
CA VAL A 173 -16.59 -8.97 -0.95
C VAL A 173 -17.23 -8.74 -2.32
N PRO A 174 -16.47 -8.37 -3.37
CA PRO A 174 -17.03 -8.21 -4.70
C PRO A 174 -17.64 -9.52 -5.21
N ALA A 175 -18.75 -9.43 -5.95
CA ALA A 175 -19.41 -10.62 -6.51
C ALA A 175 -18.53 -11.42 -7.47
N ALA A 176 -17.54 -10.76 -8.11
CA ALA A 176 -16.59 -11.40 -9.01
C ALA A 176 -15.46 -12.16 -8.27
N ALA A 177 -15.28 -11.95 -6.96
CA ALA A 177 -14.27 -12.69 -6.21
C ALA A 177 -14.70 -14.15 -6.08
N THR A 178 -13.76 -15.07 -6.29
CA THR A 178 -13.98 -16.52 -6.11
C THR A 178 -12.98 -17.14 -5.15
N HIS A 179 -11.79 -16.55 -5.02
CA HIS A 179 -10.73 -17.01 -4.12
C HIS A 179 -9.99 -15.83 -3.50
N PHE A 180 -9.08 -16.12 -2.58
CA PHE A 180 -8.17 -15.12 -2.04
C PHE A 180 -6.79 -15.68 -1.71
N VAL A 181 -5.82 -14.78 -1.59
CA VAL A 181 -4.48 -15.04 -1.08
C VAL A 181 -4.26 -14.17 0.16
N CYS A 182 -3.64 -14.73 1.20
CA CYS A 182 -3.28 -14.01 2.40
C CYS A 182 -1.80 -13.61 2.33
N THR A 183 -1.49 -12.33 2.44
CA THR A 183 -0.11 -11.82 2.54
C THR A 183 0.10 -11.16 3.90
N ARG A 184 1.32 -11.24 4.44
CA ARG A 184 1.65 -10.53 5.68
C ARG A 184 1.53 -9.03 5.41
N LYS A 185 0.92 -8.31 6.35
CA LYS A 185 0.98 -6.86 6.32
C LYS A 185 2.32 -6.42 6.93
N ALA A 186 3.26 -5.97 6.09
CA ALA A 186 4.49 -5.33 6.56
C ALA A 186 4.18 -4.09 7.42
N ASN A 187 5.09 -3.76 8.34
CA ASN A 187 4.86 -2.73 9.34
C ASN A 187 5.81 -1.55 9.15
N GLY A 188 5.38 -0.54 8.41
CA GLY A 188 6.17 0.65 8.17
C GLY A 188 5.34 1.77 7.57
N GLU A 189 5.94 2.50 6.64
CA GLU A 189 5.29 3.60 5.95
C GLU A 189 5.19 3.31 4.45
N LEU A 190 4.04 3.59 3.85
CA LEU A 190 3.85 3.34 2.42
C LEU A 190 4.82 4.18 1.60
N ALA A 191 5.74 3.52 0.90
CA ALA A 191 6.62 4.08 -0.11
C ALA A 191 6.12 3.67 -1.51
N GLN A 192 6.22 4.57 -2.48
CA GLN A 192 5.85 4.24 -3.86
C GLN A 192 6.88 4.82 -4.81
N VAL A 193 7.28 4.00 -5.77
CA VAL A 193 8.31 4.27 -6.75
C VAL A 193 7.73 4.09 -8.15
N ALA A 194 7.99 5.05 -9.03
CA ALA A 194 7.69 4.95 -10.44
C ALA A 194 8.80 5.60 -11.27
N LEU A 195 8.82 5.33 -12.57
CA LEU A 195 9.74 6.01 -13.49
C LEU A 195 9.08 7.28 -14.02
N HIS A 196 9.84 8.36 -14.11
CA HIS A 196 9.35 9.61 -14.69
C HIS A 196 8.93 9.40 -16.16
N PRO A 197 7.79 9.97 -16.60
CA PRO A 197 7.22 9.62 -17.90
C PRO A 197 8.08 10.07 -19.09
N THR A 198 8.73 11.23 -18.94
CA THR A 198 9.53 11.89 -19.99
C THR A 198 11.04 11.92 -19.72
N ARG A 199 11.49 11.53 -18.52
CA ARG A 199 12.90 11.54 -18.12
C ARG A 199 13.35 10.13 -17.77
N PRO A 200 13.98 9.40 -18.69
CA PRO A 200 14.16 7.95 -18.62
C PRO A 200 14.98 7.46 -17.42
N ASP A 201 15.81 8.34 -16.85
CA ASP A 201 16.72 8.04 -15.74
C ASP A 201 16.25 8.68 -14.42
N THR A 202 15.09 9.35 -14.41
CA THR A 202 14.54 9.98 -13.22
C THR A 202 13.48 9.10 -12.57
N TRP A 203 13.63 8.88 -11.27
CA TRP A 203 12.69 8.15 -10.42
C TRP A 203 11.78 9.11 -9.67
N ILE A 204 10.50 8.75 -9.53
CA ILE A 204 9.56 9.40 -8.63
C ILE A 204 9.41 8.52 -7.41
N VAL A 205 9.88 8.99 -6.25
CA VAL A 205 9.92 8.20 -5.00
C VAL A 205 9.33 8.99 -3.85
N GLY A 206 8.65 8.29 -2.93
CA GLY A 206 8.31 8.85 -1.62
C GLY A 206 7.06 8.25 -1.01
N SER A 207 6.50 8.94 -0.02
CA SER A 207 5.32 8.50 0.72
C SER A 207 4.02 8.63 -0.09
N LYS A 208 2.88 8.21 0.48
CA LYS A 208 1.55 8.44 -0.09
C LYS A 208 1.23 9.91 -0.45
N ASN A 209 1.86 10.88 0.22
CA ASN A 209 1.49 12.30 0.16
C ASN A 209 2.58 13.22 -0.38
N ARG A 210 3.84 12.80 -0.34
CA ARG A 210 5.00 13.61 -0.69
C ARG A 210 5.97 12.77 -1.48
N LYS A 211 6.43 13.31 -2.60
CA LYS A 211 7.32 12.65 -3.55
C LYS A 211 8.47 13.58 -3.93
N VAL A 212 9.57 12.98 -4.38
CA VAL A 212 10.69 13.64 -5.02
C VAL A 212 10.92 13.01 -6.40
N ALA A 213 11.31 13.82 -7.38
CA ALA A 213 11.76 13.34 -8.69
C ALA A 213 13.27 13.53 -8.76
N VAL A 214 14.01 12.42 -8.81
CA VAL A 214 15.47 12.39 -8.64
C VAL A 214 16.10 11.36 -9.55
N ALA A 215 17.23 11.69 -10.17
CA ALA A 215 18.00 10.78 -11.03
C ALA A 215 19.20 10.15 -10.33
N SER A 216 19.61 10.68 -9.17
CA SER A 216 20.76 10.20 -8.41
C SER A 216 20.60 10.41 -6.91
N ILE A 217 21.44 9.74 -6.11
CA ILE A 217 21.52 9.94 -4.66
C ILE A 217 21.93 11.39 -4.30
N ASP A 218 22.81 12.02 -5.09
CA ASP A 218 23.23 13.41 -4.89
C ASP A 218 22.04 14.39 -5.01
N GLU A 219 21.11 14.11 -5.93
CA GLU A 219 19.87 14.89 -6.04
C GLU A 219 18.92 14.66 -4.85
N VAL A 220 18.95 13.48 -4.22
CA VAL A 220 18.21 13.24 -2.98
C VAL A 220 18.76 14.11 -1.85
N ASP A 221 20.08 14.27 -1.80
CA ASP A 221 20.75 15.03 -0.75
C ASP A 221 20.42 16.52 -0.79
N ALA A 222 20.04 17.06 -1.95
CA ALA A 222 19.54 18.43 -2.09
C ALA A 222 18.25 18.69 -1.28
N PHE A 223 17.51 17.63 -0.91
CA PHE A 223 16.32 17.74 -0.06
C PHE A 223 16.65 17.59 1.44
N THR A 224 17.89 17.27 1.81
CA THR A 224 18.32 17.15 3.20
C THR A 224 18.06 18.45 3.95
N GLY A 225 17.45 18.36 5.14
CA GLY A 225 17.08 19.53 5.94
C GLY A 225 15.77 20.21 5.51
N THR A 226 15.17 19.83 4.38
CA THR A 226 13.84 20.30 4.01
C THR A 226 12.80 19.46 4.72
N GLN A 227 12.30 19.95 5.87
CA GLN A 227 11.37 19.23 6.74
C GLN A 227 10.17 18.63 5.98
N ALA A 228 9.64 19.34 4.98
CA ALA A 228 8.49 18.90 4.18
C ALA A 228 8.73 17.63 3.35
N TYR A 229 9.99 17.34 2.99
CA TYR A 229 10.37 16.20 2.14
C TYR A 229 11.23 15.16 2.86
N SER A 230 11.63 15.40 4.12
CA SER A 230 12.44 14.48 4.95
C SER A 230 12.13 12.99 4.72
N PHE A 231 10.87 12.61 4.89
CA PHE A 231 10.40 11.23 4.70
C PHE A 231 10.54 10.70 3.26
N ALA A 232 10.23 11.54 2.27
CA ALA A 232 10.36 11.16 0.87
C ALA A 232 11.83 11.02 0.46
N SER A 233 12.72 11.84 1.03
CA SER A 233 14.16 11.76 0.85
C SER A 233 14.74 10.49 1.46
N GLU A 234 14.33 10.11 2.68
CA GLU A 234 14.75 8.84 3.29
C GLU A 234 14.35 7.63 2.43
N MET A 235 13.10 7.58 1.99
CA MET A 235 12.63 6.54 1.06
C MET A 235 13.39 6.54 -0.27
N ALA A 236 13.74 7.71 -0.79
CA ALA A 236 14.52 7.83 -2.02
C ALA A 236 15.96 7.33 -1.83
N ARG A 237 16.60 7.62 -0.70
CA ARG A 237 17.93 7.07 -0.37
C ARG A 237 17.89 5.54 -0.31
N ALA A 238 16.94 4.98 0.44
CA ALA A 238 16.75 3.54 0.51
C ALA A 238 16.56 2.92 -0.89
N TRP A 239 15.78 3.58 -1.76
CA TRP A 239 15.61 3.13 -3.14
C TRP A 239 16.91 3.14 -3.95
N PHE A 240 17.72 4.20 -3.86
CA PHE A 240 18.99 4.25 -4.58
C PHE A 240 20.01 3.22 -4.06
N HIS A 241 19.99 2.90 -2.77
CA HIS A 241 20.77 1.77 -2.24
C HIS A 241 20.29 0.43 -2.83
N THR A 242 18.98 0.21 -2.92
CA THR A 242 18.42 -0.98 -3.60
C THR A 242 18.84 -1.03 -5.08
N LEU A 243 18.86 0.11 -5.79
CA LEU A 243 19.32 0.16 -7.20
C LEU A 243 20.82 -0.17 -7.33
N GLU A 244 21.64 0.28 -6.38
CA GLU A 244 23.08 -0.03 -6.35
C GLU A 244 23.31 -1.53 -6.17
N GLU A 245 22.64 -2.15 -5.20
CA GLU A 245 22.69 -3.60 -4.92
C GLU A 245 22.19 -4.44 -6.11
N MET A 246 21.12 -3.98 -6.78
CA MET A 246 20.55 -4.62 -7.96
C MET A 246 21.52 -4.65 -9.16
N GLY A 247 22.42 -3.67 -9.25
CA GLY A 247 23.40 -3.54 -10.32
C GLY A 247 22.84 -2.98 -11.64
N ALA A 248 23.69 -2.25 -12.37
CA ALA A 248 23.28 -1.42 -13.50
C ALA A 248 22.56 -2.18 -14.64
N GLY A 249 22.87 -3.46 -14.85
CA GLY A 249 22.20 -4.29 -15.86
C GLY A 249 20.73 -4.51 -15.54
N ARG A 250 20.43 -5.00 -14.33
CA ARG A 250 19.06 -5.24 -13.85
C ARG A 250 18.29 -3.93 -13.68
N VAL A 251 18.93 -2.85 -13.23
CA VAL A 251 18.32 -1.51 -13.16
C VAL A 251 17.81 -1.04 -14.53
N ARG A 252 18.61 -1.20 -15.60
CA ARG A 252 18.16 -0.85 -16.96
C ARG A 252 16.98 -1.71 -17.41
N THR A 253 16.96 -2.99 -17.06
CA THR A 253 15.82 -3.88 -17.34
C THR A 253 14.58 -3.42 -16.59
N LEU A 254 14.71 -3.06 -15.30
CA LEU A 254 13.61 -2.52 -14.50
C LEU A 254 13.05 -1.22 -15.09
N GLN A 255 13.92 -0.29 -15.48
CA GLN A 255 13.50 0.97 -16.13
C GLN A 255 12.72 0.70 -17.43
N ARG A 256 13.20 -0.23 -18.27
CA ARG A 256 12.48 -0.63 -19.49
C ARG A 256 11.13 -1.25 -19.17
N PHE A 257 11.07 -2.13 -18.18
CA PHE A 257 9.84 -2.76 -17.71
C PHE A 257 8.82 -1.74 -17.22
N LEU A 258 9.21 -0.84 -16.31
CA LEU A 258 8.31 0.19 -15.77
C LEU A 258 7.88 1.21 -16.83
N ARG A 259 8.75 1.54 -17.79
CA ARG A 259 8.37 2.41 -18.91
C ARG A 259 7.29 1.78 -19.79
N ALA A 260 7.44 0.50 -20.09
CA ALA A 260 6.49 -0.21 -20.94
C ALA A 260 5.15 -0.42 -20.23
N THR A 261 5.19 -0.83 -18.96
CA THR A 261 4.00 -1.21 -18.21
C THR A 261 3.31 -0.04 -17.49
N ARG A 262 4.00 1.08 -17.29
CA ARG A 262 3.56 2.24 -16.49
C ARG A 262 3.10 1.85 -15.08
N LEU A 263 3.70 0.79 -14.52
CA LEU A 263 3.40 0.33 -13.18
C LEU A 263 4.07 1.22 -12.13
N THR A 264 3.43 1.30 -10.98
CA THR A 264 3.99 1.83 -9.74
C THR A 264 4.35 0.66 -8.85
N LEU A 265 5.60 0.65 -8.37
CA LEU A 265 6.05 -0.25 -7.32
C LEU A 265 5.57 0.33 -5.98
N ASN A 266 4.82 -0.45 -5.21
CA ASN A 266 4.38 -0.06 -3.86
C ASN A 266 5.18 -0.89 -2.86
N PHE A 267 5.86 -0.20 -1.96
CA PHE A 267 6.68 -0.76 -0.90
C PHE A 267 6.13 -0.37 0.47
N GLU A 268 6.40 -1.20 1.47
CA GLU A 268 6.43 -0.75 2.86
C GLU A 268 7.88 -0.38 3.19
N PHE A 269 8.11 0.88 3.58
CA PHE A 269 9.39 1.34 4.10
C PHE A 269 9.45 1.04 5.59
N GLU A 270 10.18 -0.03 5.93
CA GLU A 270 10.43 -0.44 7.30
C GLU A 270 11.67 0.30 7.79
N CYS A 271 11.52 1.18 8.78
CA CYS A 271 12.63 1.95 9.34
C CYS A 271 12.50 2.07 10.86
N PRO A 272 13.51 1.68 11.66
CA PRO A 272 13.43 1.72 13.13
C PRO A 272 13.17 3.11 13.71
N SER A 273 13.61 4.18 13.05
CA SER A 273 13.35 5.56 13.48
C SER A 273 11.87 5.95 13.36
N HIS A 274 11.13 5.26 12.49
CA HIS A 274 9.71 5.45 12.22
C HIS A 274 8.87 4.25 12.66
N GLN A 275 9.38 3.46 13.59
CA GLN A 275 8.73 2.21 14.01
C GLN A 275 7.30 2.43 14.48
N HIS A 276 6.40 1.55 14.03
CA HIS A 276 5.01 1.57 14.50
C HIS A 276 4.87 0.82 15.82
N ILE A 277 4.56 -0.47 15.75
CA ILE A 277 4.28 -1.33 16.92
C ILE A 277 5.09 -2.61 16.83
N VAL A 278 5.22 -3.18 15.63
CA VAL A 278 6.06 -4.36 15.42
C VAL A 278 7.52 -3.89 15.42
N PRO A 279 8.42 -4.56 16.17
CA PRO A 279 9.84 -4.22 16.16
C PRO A 279 10.43 -4.29 14.76
N LEU A 280 11.18 -3.26 14.38
CA LEU A 280 11.95 -3.19 13.14
C LEU A 280 13.44 -3.15 13.49
N HIS A 281 14.26 -3.81 12.69
CA HIS A 281 15.69 -4.01 12.99
C HIS A 281 16.62 -3.31 12.00
N GLU A 282 16.14 -3.07 10.78
CA GLU A 282 16.90 -2.49 9.69
C GLU A 282 16.01 -1.57 8.87
N GLU A 283 16.66 -0.65 8.14
CA GLU A 283 16.01 0.18 7.14
C GLU A 283 15.94 -0.60 5.81
N ARG A 284 14.72 -0.79 5.27
CA ARG A 284 14.54 -1.49 4.00
C ARG A 284 13.22 -1.15 3.31
N LEU A 285 13.15 -1.45 2.01
CA LEU A 285 11.95 -1.35 1.19
C LEU A 285 11.41 -2.75 0.88
N VAL A 286 10.26 -3.09 1.45
CA VAL A 286 9.61 -4.39 1.23
C VAL A 286 8.50 -4.25 0.21
N LEU A 287 8.64 -4.86 -0.98
CA LEU A 287 7.65 -4.77 -2.05
C LEU A 287 6.34 -5.44 -1.62
N ILE A 288 5.25 -4.65 -1.64
CA ILE A 288 3.90 -5.09 -1.26
C ILE A 288 2.93 -5.21 -2.42
N GLY A 289 3.28 -4.67 -3.59
CA GLY A 289 2.47 -4.83 -4.79
C GLY A 289 2.92 -3.94 -5.94
N LEU A 290 2.36 -4.19 -7.12
CA LEU A 290 2.43 -3.27 -8.26
C LEU A 290 1.03 -2.83 -8.65
N SER A 291 0.88 -1.56 -9.02
CA SER A 291 -0.40 -0.98 -9.40
C SER A 291 -0.30 -0.13 -10.68
N SER A 292 -1.38 -0.10 -11.44
CA SER A 292 -1.65 0.88 -12.49
C SER A 292 -3.11 1.34 -12.41
N VAL A 293 -3.50 2.24 -13.30
CA VAL A 293 -4.90 2.69 -13.43
C VAL A 293 -5.85 1.52 -13.66
N TYR A 294 -5.39 0.51 -14.41
CA TYR A 294 -6.21 -0.59 -14.90
C TYR A 294 -6.26 -1.76 -13.93
N THR A 295 -5.20 -1.98 -13.16
CA THR A 295 -5.07 -3.22 -12.41
C THR A 295 -4.14 -3.11 -11.22
N THR A 296 -4.42 -3.94 -10.22
CA THR A 296 -3.43 -4.34 -9.21
C THR A 296 -2.84 -5.66 -9.67
N VAL A 297 -1.52 -5.74 -9.73
CA VAL A 297 -0.84 -6.93 -10.23
C VAL A 297 -1.00 -8.08 -9.25
N GLN A 298 -1.20 -9.28 -9.80
CA GLN A 298 -1.39 -10.51 -9.05
C GLN A 298 -0.15 -10.81 -8.16
N PRO A 299 -0.32 -11.24 -6.88
CA PRO A 299 0.80 -11.36 -5.93
C PRO A 299 1.93 -12.32 -6.33
N LEU A 300 1.63 -13.44 -7.00
CA LEU A 300 2.64 -14.35 -7.54
C LEU A 300 3.52 -13.67 -8.59
N VAL A 301 2.95 -12.83 -9.45
CA VAL A 301 3.72 -12.03 -10.40
C VAL A 301 4.60 -11.02 -9.67
N VAL A 302 4.06 -10.37 -8.63
CA VAL A 302 4.81 -9.44 -7.77
C VAL A 302 6.03 -10.14 -7.17
N ALA A 303 5.84 -11.35 -6.62
CA ALA A 303 6.93 -12.15 -6.04
C ALA A 303 7.98 -12.56 -7.07
N ALA A 304 7.56 -13.03 -8.24
CA ALA A 304 8.48 -13.43 -9.30
C ALA A 304 9.33 -12.25 -9.79
N LEU A 305 8.72 -11.07 -9.96
CA LEU A 305 9.46 -9.86 -10.28
C LEU A 305 10.38 -9.44 -9.14
N ALA A 306 9.97 -9.61 -7.88
CA ALA A 306 10.82 -9.31 -6.74
C ALA A 306 12.07 -10.20 -6.72
N VAL A 307 11.93 -11.51 -6.94
CA VAL A 307 13.07 -12.43 -7.07
C VAL A 307 13.99 -11.99 -8.22
N TYR A 308 13.42 -11.78 -9.41
CA TYR A 308 14.19 -11.37 -10.60
C TYR A 308 14.94 -10.04 -10.44
N PHE A 309 14.36 -9.08 -9.71
CA PHE A 309 14.99 -7.78 -9.44
C PHE A 309 15.74 -7.74 -8.09
N SER A 310 15.84 -8.85 -7.36
CA SER A 310 16.45 -8.91 -6.03
C SER A 310 15.85 -7.89 -5.05
N LEU A 311 14.53 -7.75 -5.05
CA LEU A 311 13.78 -6.90 -4.14
C LEU A 311 13.23 -7.72 -2.97
N ASP A 312 13.28 -7.18 -1.76
CA ASP A 312 12.52 -7.72 -0.63
C ASP A 312 11.03 -7.69 -0.93
N CYS A 313 10.27 -8.69 -0.46
CA CYS A 313 8.84 -8.80 -0.77
C CYS A 313 8.03 -9.47 0.35
N VAL A 314 6.79 -9.01 0.58
CA VAL A 314 5.87 -9.60 1.58
C VAL A 314 5.11 -10.84 1.07
N VAL A 315 5.18 -11.14 -0.23
CA VAL A 315 4.38 -12.22 -0.81
C VAL A 315 4.86 -13.55 -0.20
N PRO A 316 3.92 -14.42 0.21
CA PRO A 316 4.26 -15.58 1.01
C PRO A 316 5.25 -16.51 0.30
N GLN A 317 6.26 -16.95 1.04
CA GLN A 317 7.10 -18.12 0.70
C GLN A 317 6.24 -19.37 0.44
N GLN A 318 4.98 -19.37 0.88
CA GLN A 318 3.98 -20.40 0.65
C GLN A 318 2.72 -19.78 0.03
N TYR A 319 2.77 -19.46 -1.26
CA TYR A 319 1.59 -19.01 -2.00
C TYR A 319 0.45 -20.03 -1.84
N GLN A 320 -0.60 -19.64 -1.11
CA GLN A 320 -1.76 -20.48 -0.85
C GLN A 320 -3.02 -19.77 -1.29
N LYS A 321 -3.59 -20.22 -2.41
CA LYS A 321 -4.92 -19.81 -2.84
C LYS A 321 -5.96 -20.51 -1.95
N LYS A 322 -6.84 -19.74 -1.34
CA LYS A 322 -7.91 -20.22 -0.44
C LYS A 322 -9.29 -19.91 -1.02
N PRO A 323 -10.29 -20.79 -0.83
CA PRO A 323 -11.66 -20.52 -1.26
C PRO A 323 -12.30 -19.45 -0.37
N LEU A 324 -13.19 -18.62 -0.91
CA LEU A 324 -13.87 -17.55 -0.15
C LEU A 324 -14.65 -18.05 1.07
N THR A 325 -15.10 -19.31 1.07
CA THR A 325 -15.76 -19.93 2.23
C THR A 325 -14.89 -19.97 3.49
N SER A 326 -13.56 -19.92 3.33
CA SER A 326 -12.58 -19.89 4.44
C SER A 326 -12.13 -18.47 4.83
N LEU A 327 -12.72 -17.43 4.23
CA LEU A 327 -12.29 -16.05 4.42
C LEU A 327 -12.51 -15.57 5.86
N ASP A 328 -13.66 -15.88 6.48
CA ASP A 328 -13.94 -15.50 7.88
C ASP A 328 -13.02 -16.22 8.86
N GLU A 329 -12.81 -17.52 8.66
CA GLU A 329 -11.89 -18.31 9.50
C GLU A 329 -10.46 -17.78 9.41
N THR A 330 -9.99 -17.47 8.20
CA THR A 330 -8.65 -16.89 8.00
C THR A 330 -8.54 -15.51 8.62
N ALA A 331 -9.55 -14.65 8.47
CA ALA A 331 -9.56 -13.33 9.11
C ALA A 331 -9.55 -13.45 10.64
N ALA A 332 -10.33 -14.36 11.22
CA ALA A 332 -10.34 -14.60 12.66
C ALA A 332 -8.97 -15.12 13.17
N ALA A 333 -8.32 -16.00 12.40
CA ALA A 333 -6.98 -16.47 12.72
C ALA A 333 -5.96 -15.32 12.72
N VAL A 334 -5.92 -14.50 11.66
CA VAL A 334 -5.05 -13.31 11.58
C VAL A 334 -5.34 -12.33 12.73
N GLY A 335 -6.61 -12.10 13.04
CA GLY A 335 -7.02 -11.24 14.16
C GLY A 335 -6.50 -11.71 15.52
N ALA A 336 -6.28 -13.02 15.68
CA ALA A 336 -5.75 -13.64 16.88
C ALA A 336 -4.21 -13.74 16.92
N GLU A 337 -3.51 -13.41 15.83
CA GLU A 337 -2.06 -13.46 15.76
C GLU A 337 -1.39 -12.42 16.69
N TRP A 338 -0.13 -12.68 17.02
CA TRP A 338 0.70 -11.87 17.91
C TRP A 338 1.96 -11.41 17.18
N ALA A 339 2.53 -10.30 17.66
CA ALA A 339 3.77 -9.72 17.12
C ALA A 339 3.75 -9.45 15.60
N THR A 340 2.56 -9.22 15.06
CA THR A 340 2.33 -8.85 13.67
C THR A 340 1.37 -7.67 13.62
N GLU A 341 1.39 -6.91 12.53
CA GLU A 341 0.32 -5.95 12.26
C GLU A 341 -0.96 -6.67 11.81
N GLY A 342 -0.82 -7.79 11.09
CA GLY A 342 -1.90 -8.58 10.54
C GLY A 342 -1.62 -8.98 9.10
N ALA A 343 -2.65 -9.00 8.27
CA ALA A 343 -2.58 -9.46 6.89
C ALA A 343 -3.33 -8.55 5.90
N VAL A 344 -2.92 -8.63 4.63
CA VAL A 344 -3.69 -8.16 3.49
C VAL A 344 -4.25 -9.38 2.75
N LEU A 345 -5.56 -9.41 2.57
CA LEU A 345 -6.29 -10.45 1.84
C LEU A 345 -6.51 -9.94 0.41
N VAL A 346 -5.84 -10.57 -0.55
CA VAL A 346 -5.93 -10.24 -1.97
C VAL A 346 -7.03 -11.11 -2.59
N LEU A 347 -8.15 -10.50 -2.95
CA LEU A 347 -9.29 -11.20 -3.54
C LEU A 347 -9.07 -11.35 -5.05
N LEU A 348 -9.29 -12.57 -5.55
CA LEU A 348 -9.07 -12.96 -6.93
C LEU A 348 -10.36 -13.48 -7.56
N ASP A 349 -10.53 -13.25 -8.87
CA ASP A 349 -11.54 -13.92 -9.69
C ASP A 349 -11.06 -15.28 -10.24
N ASP A 350 -11.88 -15.92 -11.08
CA ASP A 350 -11.57 -17.21 -11.69
C ASP A 350 -10.43 -17.15 -12.72
N GLU A 351 -10.10 -15.95 -13.22
CA GLU A 351 -8.95 -15.70 -14.09
C GLU A 351 -7.68 -15.32 -13.33
N GLU A 352 -7.68 -15.42 -11.99
CA GLU A 352 -6.59 -15.01 -11.09
C GLU A 352 -6.29 -13.51 -11.12
N ARG A 353 -7.24 -12.66 -11.56
CA ARG A 353 -7.08 -11.21 -11.53
C ARG A 353 -7.44 -10.67 -10.16
N VAL A 354 -6.69 -9.66 -9.70
CA VAL A 354 -7.00 -8.98 -8.44
C VAL A 354 -8.25 -8.12 -8.62
N VAL A 355 -9.32 -8.49 -7.92
CA VAL A 355 -10.58 -7.71 -7.92
C VAL A 355 -10.64 -6.74 -6.74
N SER A 356 -9.96 -7.06 -5.64
CA SER A 356 -9.97 -6.23 -4.44
C SER A 356 -8.86 -6.58 -3.45
N LEU A 357 -8.56 -5.64 -2.57
CA LEU A 357 -7.70 -5.84 -1.41
C LEU A 357 -8.54 -5.63 -0.15
N MET A 358 -8.33 -6.43 0.88
CA MET A 358 -8.89 -6.22 2.22
C MET A 358 -7.78 -6.32 3.24
N LYS A 359 -7.92 -5.67 4.40
CA LYS A 359 -6.96 -5.81 5.50
C LYS A 359 -7.63 -6.39 6.73
N VAL A 360 -6.86 -7.19 7.47
CA VAL A 360 -7.23 -7.65 8.79
C VAL A 360 -6.05 -7.36 9.71
N LYS A 361 -6.24 -6.48 10.69
CA LYS A 361 -5.20 -6.22 11.69
C LYS A 361 -5.36 -7.17 12.88
N ALA A 362 -4.24 -7.60 13.44
CA ALA A 362 -4.23 -8.35 14.68
C ALA A 362 -4.80 -7.49 15.82
N GLN A 363 -5.64 -8.08 16.68
CA GLN A 363 -6.21 -7.38 17.84
C GLN A 363 -5.13 -6.82 18.76
N TYR A 364 -4.02 -7.56 18.90
CA TYR A 364 -2.82 -7.12 19.61
C TYR A 364 -2.30 -5.78 19.08
N TYR A 365 -2.14 -5.67 17.76
CA TYR A 365 -1.62 -4.47 17.10
C TYR A 365 -2.56 -3.27 17.30
N ILE A 366 -3.87 -3.46 17.05
CA ILE A 366 -4.89 -2.42 17.21
C ILE A 366 -4.85 -1.84 18.62
N CYS A 367 -4.79 -2.71 19.64
CA CYS A 367 -4.78 -2.28 21.04
C CYS A 367 -3.53 -1.47 21.38
N LEU A 368 -2.34 -1.95 20.99
CA LEU A 368 -1.09 -1.25 21.28
C LEU A 368 -1.01 0.09 20.55
N ARG A 369 -1.46 0.15 19.29
CA ARG A 369 -1.53 1.38 18.52
C ARG A 369 -2.43 2.42 19.18
N ALA A 370 -3.63 2.01 19.61
CA ALA A 370 -4.55 2.88 20.32
C ALA A 370 -4.00 3.40 21.67
N ILE A 371 -3.23 2.57 22.39
CA ILE A 371 -2.53 2.99 23.62
C ILE A 371 -1.45 4.02 23.29
N ARG A 372 -0.58 3.74 22.31
CA ARG A 372 0.50 4.63 21.86
C ARG A 372 -0.04 6.01 21.49
N GLU A 373 -1.05 6.08 20.62
CA GLU A 373 -1.61 7.35 20.17
C GLU A 373 -2.20 8.20 21.30
N LYS A 374 -2.81 7.56 22.30
CA LYS A 374 -3.30 8.27 23.49
C LYS A 374 -2.15 8.84 24.31
N LEU A 375 -1.11 8.06 24.55
CA LEU A 375 0.07 8.49 25.30
C LEU A 375 0.73 9.70 24.62
N THR A 376 0.93 9.63 23.30
CA THR A 376 1.52 10.73 22.52
C THR A 376 0.69 12.02 22.64
N ARG A 377 -0.64 11.92 22.69
CA ARG A 377 -1.53 13.11 22.81
C ARG A 377 -1.61 13.68 24.22
N LEU A 378 -1.39 12.87 25.24
CA LEU A 378 -1.59 13.25 26.65
C LEU A 378 -0.32 13.77 27.32
N GLY A 379 0.85 13.55 26.73
CA GLY A 379 2.11 13.83 27.41
C GLY A 379 2.21 13.05 28.73
N ALA A 380 2.76 13.65 29.78
CA ALA A 380 3.00 13.00 31.07
C ALA A 380 1.73 12.60 31.86
N ASP A 381 0.53 13.06 31.49
CA ASP A 381 -0.68 12.97 32.34
C ASP A 381 -1.67 11.84 31.94
N ALA A 382 -1.20 10.77 31.28
CA ALA A 382 -2.06 9.88 30.49
C ALA A 382 -2.91 8.81 31.23
N GLY A 383 -2.65 8.54 32.52
CA GLY A 383 -3.10 7.32 33.22
C GLY A 383 -4.62 7.05 33.27
N PRO A 384 -5.49 8.02 33.63
CA PRO A 384 -6.94 7.77 33.79
C PRO A 384 -7.71 7.59 32.46
N SER A 385 -7.31 8.29 31.39
CA SER A 385 -8.06 8.32 30.12
C SER A 385 -7.83 7.09 29.24
N ILE A 386 -6.71 6.37 29.44
CA ILE A 386 -6.41 5.09 28.80
C ILE A 386 -7.34 4.00 29.34
N ARG A 387 -7.50 3.92 30.67
CA ARG A 387 -8.40 2.97 31.35
C ARG A 387 -9.86 3.11 30.88
N ALA A 388 -10.35 4.35 30.72
CA ALA A 388 -11.71 4.60 30.26
C ALA A 388 -11.99 4.06 28.84
N ARG A 389 -11.04 4.20 27.90
CA ARG A 389 -11.23 3.75 26.52
C ARG A 389 -11.07 2.25 26.35
N LEU A 390 -10.16 1.61 27.09
CA LEU A 390 -10.10 0.15 27.15
C LEU A 390 -11.42 -0.43 27.68
N GLY A 391 -12.07 0.27 28.61
CA GLY A 391 -13.45 -0.02 29.03
C GLY A 391 -14.48 0.12 27.90
N THR A 392 -14.36 1.10 27.01
CA THR A 392 -15.22 1.25 25.82
C THR A 392 -14.96 0.16 24.79
N LEU A 393 -13.71 -0.10 24.41
CA LEU A 393 -13.35 -1.17 23.46
C LEU A 393 -13.81 -2.55 23.93
N ARG A 394 -13.82 -2.79 25.24
CA ARG A 394 -14.37 -4.02 25.84
C ARG A 394 -15.90 -4.08 25.76
N ARG A 395 -16.59 -2.95 25.96
CA ARG A 395 -18.07 -2.88 25.87
C ARG A 395 -18.57 -3.06 24.44
N ASP A 396 -17.82 -2.54 23.48
CA ASP A 396 -18.17 -2.60 22.05
C ASP A 396 -17.81 -3.95 21.41
N GLY A 397 -17.29 -4.91 22.20
CA GLY A 397 -16.90 -6.24 21.72
C GLY A 397 -15.64 -6.27 20.85
N ILE A 398 -14.96 -5.15 20.69
CA ILE A 398 -13.79 -4.99 19.81
C ILE A 398 -12.56 -5.71 20.37
N VAL A 399 -12.46 -5.82 21.70
CA VAL A 399 -11.34 -6.51 22.37
C VAL A 399 -11.88 -7.66 23.20
N GLN A 400 -11.37 -8.88 22.95
CA GLN A 400 -11.73 -10.03 23.77
C GLN A 400 -11.42 -9.75 25.26
N PRO A 401 -12.31 -10.10 26.20
CA PRO A 401 -12.15 -9.77 27.61
C PRO A 401 -10.82 -10.19 28.24
N ARG A 402 -10.22 -11.29 27.76
CA ARG A 402 -8.91 -11.79 28.21
C ARG A 402 -7.78 -10.81 27.93
N TYR A 403 -7.82 -10.11 26.80
CA TYR A 403 -6.78 -9.17 26.40
C TYR A 403 -6.96 -7.78 27.03
N ALA A 404 -8.20 -7.39 27.35
CA ALA A 404 -8.49 -6.11 27.96
C ALA A 404 -7.78 -5.89 29.32
N ARG A 405 -7.62 -6.94 30.13
CA ARG A 405 -6.87 -6.86 31.41
C ARG A 405 -5.36 -6.66 31.17
N VAL A 406 -4.80 -7.39 30.21
CA VAL A 406 -3.37 -7.30 29.86
C VAL A 406 -3.06 -5.92 29.27
N PHE A 407 -3.91 -5.42 28.37
CA PHE A 407 -3.78 -4.09 27.78
C PHE A 407 -4.04 -2.95 28.78
N ALA A 408 -4.92 -3.15 29.77
CA ALA A 408 -5.09 -2.17 30.85
C ALA A 408 -3.87 -2.09 31.77
N ALA A 409 -3.25 -3.23 32.07
CA ALA A 409 -2.01 -3.28 32.83
C ALA A 409 -0.84 -2.67 32.03
N LEU A 410 -0.73 -3.00 30.72
CA LEU A 410 0.27 -2.41 29.82
C LEU A 410 0.06 -0.91 29.67
N GLY A 411 -1.14 -0.45 29.34
CA GLY A 411 -1.45 0.97 29.19
C GLY A 411 -1.19 1.79 30.47
N THR A 412 -1.43 1.19 31.64
CA THR A 412 -1.08 1.81 32.94
C THR A 412 0.43 1.89 33.12
N LYS A 413 1.17 0.80 32.83
CA LYS A 413 2.63 0.80 32.90
C LYS A 413 3.30 1.71 31.86
N PHE A 414 2.74 1.83 30.66
CA PHE A 414 3.19 2.76 29.63
C PHE A 414 2.96 4.22 30.06
N ALA A 415 1.80 4.53 30.66
CA ALA A 415 1.50 5.86 31.18
C ALA A 415 2.41 6.26 32.34
N GLU A 416 2.84 5.30 33.16
CA GLU A 416 3.79 5.52 34.26
C GLU A 416 5.24 5.79 33.79
N GLN A 417 5.59 5.51 32.53
CA GLN A 417 7.00 5.35 32.14
C GLN A 417 7.54 6.33 31.09
N GLY A 418 6.72 7.21 30.51
CA GLY A 418 7.19 8.36 29.73
C GLY A 418 8.07 8.01 28.52
N ASP A 419 7.43 7.96 27.35
CA ASP A 419 8.02 7.87 26.01
C ASP A 419 8.70 6.54 25.60
N LEU A 420 8.42 6.13 24.36
CA LEU A 420 8.91 4.90 23.73
C LEU A 420 9.95 5.25 22.67
N SER A 421 11.10 5.78 23.09
CA SER A 421 12.23 5.98 22.19
C SER A 421 13.10 4.71 22.08
N PRO A 422 13.90 4.58 20.98
CA PRO A 422 14.88 3.51 20.82
C PRO A 422 15.87 3.52 22.00
N GLY A 423 15.95 2.42 22.74
CA GLY A 423 16.80 2.28 23.94
C GLY A 423 16.14 1.55 25.11
N LEU A 424 14.85 1.21 25.01
CA LEU A 424 14.10 0.55 26.10
C LEU A 424 14.64 -0.86 26.46
N ARG A 425 15.14 -1.62 25.47
CA ARG A 425 15.76 -2.93 25.69
C ARG A 425 17.01 -2.82 26.56
N ASP A 426 17.87 -1.86 26.27
CA ASP A 426 19.12 -1.64 26.99
C ASP A 426 18.86 -1.03 28.37
N LYS A 427 17.83 -0.20 28.48
CA LYS A 427 17.48 0.47 29.74
C LYS A 427 16.83 -0.48 30.74
N PHE A 428 16.05 -1.48 30.29
CA PHE A 428 15.33 -2.40 31.18
C PHE A 428 15.22 -3.84 30.65
N PRO A 429 16.35 -4.55 30.48
CA PRO A 429 16.39 -5.87 29.84
C PRO A 429 15.47 -6.89 30.53
N GLN A 430 15.46 -6.96 31.87
CA GLN A 430 14.62 -7.93 32.59
C GLN A 430 13.11 -7.75 32.40
N ARG A 431 12.61 -6.53 32.20
CA ARG A 431 11.16 -6.27 32.06
C ARG A 431 10.70 -6.50 30.62
N TYR A 432 11.58 -6.25 29.66
CA TYR A 432 11.38 -6.65 28.27
C TYR A 432 11.37 -8.18 28.15
N GLU A 433 12.30 -8.88 28.79
CA GLU A 433 12.30 -10.35 28.89
C GLU A 433 11.04 -10.89 29.60
N GLN A 434 10.51 -10.21 30.62
CA GLN A 434 9.22 -10.59 31.25
C GLN A 434 8.01 -10.36 30.35
N PHE A 435 8.05 -9.35 29.48
CA PHE A 435 7.01 -9.12 28.46
C PHE A 435 7.06 -10.22 27.40
N LEU A 436 8.25 -10.59 26.91
CA LEU A 436 8.44 -11.71 25.99
C LEU A 436 8.08 -13.06 26.64
N ALA A 437 8.44 -13.28 27.89
CA ALA A 437 8.07 -14.48 28.65
C ALA A 437 6.55 -14.58 28.90
N LYS A 438 5.83 -13.45 28.93
CA LYS A 438 4.35 -13.41 28.97
C LYS A 438 3.71 -13.42 27.58
N ALA A 439 4.46 -13.08 26.53
CA ALA A 439 4.05 -13.29 25.14
C ALA A 439 4.16 -14.76 24.73
N ALA A 440 4.94 -15.57 25.46
CA ALA A 440 4.96 -17.04 25.40
C ALA A 440 3.75 -17.70 26.09
N LEU A 441 2.58 -17.06 26.12
CA LEU A 441 1.37 -17.67 26.68
C LEU A 441 0.46 -18.21 25.56
N PRO A 442 0.58 -19.51 25.28
CA PRO A 442 -0.52 -20.45 25.37
C PRO A 442 -0.45 -21.21 26.70
N GLU A 443 -1.34 -20.91 27.64
CA GLU A 443 -2.65 -21.57 27.78
C GLU A 443 -3.75 -20.53 28.07
#